data_AF-A0A6I9Z198-F1
#
_entry.id   AF-A0A6I9Z198-F1
#
_cell.length_a   1.000
_cell.length_b   1.000
_cell.length_c   1.000
_cell.angle_alpha   90.00
_cell.angle_beta   90.00
_cell.angle_gamma   90.00
#
_symmetry.space_group_name_H-M   'P 1'
#
loop_
_entity.id
_entity.type
_entity.pdbx_description
1 polymer ?
#
loop_
_entity_poly.entity_id
_entity_poly.type
_entity_poly.pdbx_seq_one_letter_code
_entity_poly.pdbx_strand_id
1 'polypeptide(L)'
;MENYLSGIRHYDREEYDAAIGLLEQALKDYEAADSECRILCEGPQKFEDYEYLDYKAVLYEAIADHCMQVLRCQHECVRQLATRPGRLSPIDNFLPLHYDFLQFAYFRVGNYIQALECTRTYLLFHP
;
A
#
# COMPACT_ATOMS: atom_id res chain seq x y z
N MET A 1 -7.21 7.46 2.19
CA MET A 1 -7.02 7.17 3.63
C MET A 1 -8.21 7.60 4.50
N GLU A 2 -9.05 8.55 4.07
CA GLU A 2 -10.25 8.97 4.83
C GLU A 2 -11.23 7.82 5.08
N ASN A 3 -11.52 7.01 4.06
CA ASN A 3 -12.38 5.82 4.18
C ASN A 3 -11.85 4.81 5.19
N TYR A 4 -10.53 4.57 5.21
CA TYR A 4 -9.89 3.69 6.19
C TYR A 4 -10.08 4.19 7.62
N LEU A 5 -9.84 5.48 7.87
CA LEU A 5 -10.01 6.08 9.20
C LEU A 5 -11.46 6.02 9.67
N SER A 6 -12.40 6.33 8.77
CA SER A 6 -13.82 6.28 9.08
C SER A 6 -14.29 4.84 9.32
N GLY A 7 -13.83 3.89 8.51
CA GLY A 7 -14.08 2.46 8.69
C GLY A 7 -13.62 1.95 10.04
N ILE A 8 -12.41 2.32 10.48
CA ILE A 8 -11.92 1.99 11.83
C ILE A 8 -12.82 2.59 12.92
N ARG A 9 -13.27 3.84 12.78
CA ARG A 9 -14.16 4.45 13.80
C ARG A 9 -15.50 3.72 13.91
N HIS A 10 -16.06 3.24 12.80
CA HIS A 10 -17.28 2.42 12.82
C HIS A 10 -17.00 1.03 13.39
N TYR A 11 -15.85 0.43 13.06
CA TYR A 11 -15.40 -0.83 13.63
C TYR A 11 -15.26 -0.77 15.16
N ASP A 12 -14.64 0.29 15.69
CA ASP A 12 -14.47 0.52 17.12
C ASP A 12 -15.80 0.72 17.86
N ARG A 13 -16.86 1.12 17.15
CA ARG A 13 -18.23 1.26 17.65
C ARG A 13 -19.08 0.00 17.45
N GLU A 14 -18.50 -1.08 16.95
CA GLU A 14 -19.18 -2.33 16.59
C GLU A 14 -20.25 -2.19 15.50
N GLU A 15 -20.17 -1.13 14.69
CA GLU A 15 -21.05 -0.90 13.54
C GLU A 15 -20.48 -1.60 12.29
N TYR A 16 -20.45 -2.94 12.32
CA TYR A 16 -19.68 -3.75 11.36
C TYR A 16 -20.15 -3.61 9.91
N ASP A 17 -21.45 -3.53 9.64
CA ASP A 17 -21.96 -3.35 8.26
C ASP A 17 -21.45 -2.05 7.61
N ALA A 18 -21.45 -0.95 8.38
CA ALA A 18 -20.92 0.34 7.91
C ALA A 18 -19.39 0.30 7.78
N ALA A 19 -18.71 -0.35 8.73
CA ALA A 19 -17.26 -0.52 8.70
C ALA A 19 -16.80 -1.30 7.46
N ILE A 20 -17.50 -2.40 7.10
CA ILE A 20 -17.20 -3.21 5.91
C ILE A 20 -17.22 -2.33 4.66
N GLY A 21 -18.32 -1.60 4.42
CA GLY A 21 -18.44 -0.78 3.21
C GLY A 21 -17.33 0.28 3.07
N LEU A 22 -16.94 0.90 4.18
CA LEU A 22 -15.86 1.89 4.21
C LEU A 22 -14.47 1.26 4.03
N LEU A 23 -14.22 0.11 4.65
CA LEU A 23 -12.94 -0.60 4.56
C LEU A 23 -12.73 -1.21 3.16
N GLU A 24 -13.79 -1.72 2.52
CA GLU A 24 -13.72 -2.17 1.12
C GLU A 24 -13.47 -1.02 0.16
N GLN A 25 -14.10 0.13 0.38
CA GLN A 25 -13.80 1.32 -0.42
C GLN A 25 -12.36 1.78 -0.19
N ALA A 26 -11.86 1.71 1.05
CA ALA A 26 -10.48 2.03 1.36
C ALA A 26 -9.48 1.11 0.64
N LEU A 27 -9.79 -0.19 0.47
CA LEU A 27 -8.97 -1.10 -0.34
C LEU A 27 -8.92 -0.69 -1.81
N LYS A 28 -10.07 -0.33 -2.41
CA LYS A 28 -10.10 0.16 -3.80
C LYS A 28 -9.30 1.46 -3.97
N ASP A 29 -9.45 2.37 -3.02
CA ASP A 29 -8.68 3.62 -3.00
C ASP A 29 -7.18 3.34 -2.87
N TYR A 30 -6.79 2.34 -2.06
CA TYR A 30 -5.40 1.91 -1.91
C TYR A 30 -4.84 1.34 -3.22
N GLU A 31 -5.56 0.44 -3.89
CA GLU A 31 -5.13 -0.15 -5.17
C GLU A 31 -4.95 0.91 -6.25
N ALA A 32 -5.91 1.85 -6.34
CA ALA A 32 -5.81 2.98 -7.26
C ALA A 32 -4.58 3.84 -6.97
N ALA A 33 -4.35 4.19 -5.70
CA ALA A 33 -3.21 5.00 -5.30
C ALA A 33 -1.86 4.27 -5.47
N ASP A 34 -1.79 2.95 -5.25
CA ASP A 34 -0.58 2.15 -5.49
C ASP A 34 -0.25 2.11 -6.98
N SER A 35 -1.27 1.92 -7.82
CA SER A 35 -1.11 1.95 -9.27
C SER A 35 -0.62 3.31 -9.77
N GLU A 36 -1.20 4.40 -9.29
CA GLU A 36 -0.79 5.76 -9.64
C GLU A 36 0.65 6.04 -9.21
N CYS A 37 1.01 5.66 -7.97
CA CYS A 37 2.37 5.82 -7.45
C CYS A 37 3.39 5.08 -8.31
N ARG A 38 3.10 3.82 -8.67
CA ARG A 38 4.01 3.01 -9.52
C ARG A 38 4.17 3.58 -10.92
N ILE A 39 3.11 4.12 -11.52
CA ILE A 39 3.19 4.78 -12.83
C ILE A 39 4.10 6.01 -12.76
N LEU A 40 4.00 6.80 -11.69
CA LEU A 40 4.84 7.98 -11.48
C LEU A 40 6.34 7.64 -11.29
N CYS A 41 6.68 6.38 -11.00
CA CYS A 41 8.07 5.92 -10.89
C CYS A 41 8.77 5.75 -12.23
N GLU A 42 8.06 5.63 -13.36
CA GLU A 42 8.62 5.42 -14.71
C GLU A 42 9.16 6.71 -15.35
N GLY A 43 9.50 7.72 -14.54
CA GLY A 43 10.09 8.98 -14.99
C GLY A 43 11.54 8.83 -15.49
N PRO A 44 12.17 9.93 -15.97
CA PRO A 44 13.53 9.88 -16.49
C PRO A 44 14.57 9.46 -15.45
N GLN A 45 15.72 8.96 -15.91
CA GLN A 45 16.86 8.64 -15.04
C GLN A 45 17.34 9.90 -14.32
N LYS A 46 17.49 9.79 -13.00
CA LYS A 46 18.04 10.83 -12.13
C LYS A 46 19.47 10.45 -11.80
N PHE A 47 20.42 11.30 -12.18
CA PHE A 47 21.86 11.10 -11.92
C PHE A 47 22.31 11.75 -10.60
N GLU A 48 21.42 11.80 -9.60
CA GLU A 48 21.62 12.57 -8.35
C GLU A 48 22.90 12.17 -7.59
N ASP A 49 23.34 10.91 -7.70
CA ASP A 49 24.54 10.37 -7.01
C ASP A 49 25.84 10.44 -7.85
N TYR A 50 25.80 10.98 -9.07
CA TYR A 50 26.91 10.94 -10.02
C TYR A 50 27.32 12.31 -10.59
N GLU A 51 26.65 13.41 -10.25
CA GLU A 51 26.97 14.75 -10.76
C GLU A 51 28.41 15.21 -10.46
N TYR A 52 29.05 14.66 -9.44
CA TYR A 52 30.40 15.02 -8.98
C TYR A 52 31.52 14.10 -9.50
N LEU A 53 31.17 12.96 -10.11
CA LEU A 53 32.10 12.09 -10.81
C LEU A 53 31.90 12.35 -12.30
N ASP A 54 32.95 12.38 -13.09
CA ASP A 54 32.87 12.40 -14.56
C ASP A 54 32.30 11.05 -15.07
N TYR A 55 31.10 10.68 -14.59
CA TYR A 55 30.52 9.36 -14.65
C TYR A 55 30.03 9.10 -16.07
N LYS A 56 30.90 8.47 -16.84
CA LYS A 56 30.59 7.97 -18.19
C LYS A 56 30.11 6.53 -18.09
N ALA A 57 28.88 6.36 -17.60
CA ALA A 57 28.22 5.06 -17.60
C ALA A 57 28.20 4.49 -19.03
N VAL A 58 28.60 3.23 -19.20
CA VAL A 58 28.35 2.51 -20.45
C VAL A 58 26.84 2.25 -20.54
N LEU A 59 26.29 2.11 -21.75
CA LEU A 59 24.83 1.95 -21.97
C LEU A 59 24.16 0.93 -21.03
N TYR A 60 24.80 -0.22 -20.79
CA TYR A 60 24.24 -1.26 -19.91
C TYR A 60 24.19 -0.86 -18.44
N GLU A 61 25.17 -0.09 -17.97
CA GLU A 61 25.21 0.44 -16.60
C GLU A 61 24.08 1.47 -16.42
N ALA A 62 23.93 2.39 -17.38
CA ALA A 62 22.85 3.37 -17.34
C ALA A 62 21.44 2.72 -17.34
N ILE A 63 21.26 1.65 -18.10
CA ILE A 63 19.99 0.88 -18.11
C ILE A 63 19.78 0.18 -16.76
N ALA A 64 20.82 -0.48 -16.23
CA ALA A 64 20.72 -1.18 -14.95
C ALA A 64 20.40 -0.23 -13.79
N ASP A 65 21.08 0.92 -13.74
CA ASP A 65 20.84 1.96 -12.74
C ASP A 65 19.42 2.52 -12.84
N HIS A 66 18.91 2.67 -14.06
CA HIS A 66 17.54 3.10 -14.28
C HIS A 66 16.51 2.08 -13.82
N CYS A 67 16.69 0.81 -14.14
CA CYS A 67 15.84 -0.25 -13.62
C CYS A 67 15.87 -0.28 -12.08
N MET A 68 17.05 -0.13 -11.47
CA MET A 68 17.19 -0.07 -10.01
C MET A 68 16.47 1.14 -9.40
N GLN A 69 16.55 2.32 -10.02
CA GLN A 69 15.82 3.52 -9.61
C GLN A 69 14.30 3.26 -9.61
N VAL A 70 13.78 2.75 -10.73
CA VAL A 70 12.34 2.48 -10.88
C VAL A 70 11.87 1.45 -9.86
N LEU A 71 12.59 0.33 -9.71
CA LEU A 71 12.25 -0.72 -8.74
C LEU A 71 12.27 -0.21 -7.30
N ARG A 72 13.28 0.60 -6.93
CA ARG A 72 13.35 1.20 -5.59
C ARG A 72 12.18 2.13 -5.34
N CYS A 73 11.81 2.96 -6.32
CA CYS A 73 10.65 3.85 -6.22
C CYS A 73 9.34 3.05 -6.06
N GLN A 74 9.12 2.02 -6.87
CA GLN A 74 7.92 1.18 -6.80
C GLN A 74 7.82 0.43 -5.47
N HIS A 75 8.94 -0.05 -4.94
CA HIS A 75 8.97 -0.70 -3.62
C HIS A 75 8.57 0.28 -2.50
N GLU A 76 8.96 1.54 -2.64
CA GLU A 76 8.72 2.60 -1.67
C GLU A 76 7.25 3.07 -1.65
N CYS A 77 6.47 2.85 -2.72
CA CYS A 77 5.05 3.22 -2.80
C CYS A 77 4.23 2.69 -1.63
N VAL A 78 4.44 1.42 -1.24
CA VAL A 78 3.73 0.82 -0.09
C VAL A 78 3.97 1.60 1.20
N ARG A 79 5.21 2.08 1.40
CA ARG A 79 5.60 2.85 2.59
C ARG A 79 5.01 4.26 2.54
N GLN A 80 5.00 4.90 1.37
CA GLN A 80 4.40 6.22 1.17
C GLN A 80 2.89 6.20 1.43
N LEU A 81 2.17 5.22 0.86
CA LEU A 81 0.72 5.08 1.03
C LEU A 81 0.33 4.73 2.48
N ALA A 82 1.19 4.02 3.21
CA ALA A 82 0.99 3.72 4.62
C ALA A 82 1.24 4.94 5.54
N THR A 83 1.79 6.04 5.04
CA THR A 83 2.16 7.21 5.85
C THR A 83 1.04 8.26 5.82
N ARG A 84 0.52 8.61 7.01
CA ARG A 84 -0.49 9.67 7.16
C ARG A 84 0.12 11.06 6.89
N PRO A 85 -0.61 11.98 6.25
CA PRO A 85 -0.23 13.40 6.23
C PRO A 85 0.05 13.89 7.66
N GLY A 86 1.24 14.46 7.89
CA GLY A 86 1.66 14.96 9.20
C GLY A 86 2.27 13.92 10.15
N ARG A 87 2.40 12.64 9.76
CA ARG A 87 3.15 11.63 10.51
C ARG A 87 4.42 11.25 9.75
N LEU A 88 5.53 11.09 10.47
CA LEU A 88 6.81 10.69 9.87
C LEU A 88 6.93 9.17 9.71
N SER A 89 6.22 8.40 10.53
CA SER A 89 6.26 6.94 10.50
C SER A 89 5.07 6.34 9.73
N PRO A 90 5.33 5.35 8.85
CA PRO A 90 4.29 4.55 8.22
C PRO A 90 3.47 3.77 9.26
N ILE A 91 2.25 3.39 8.89
CA ILE A 91 1.48 2.39 9.63
C ILE A 91 2.05 1.01 9.30
N ASP A 92 2.47 0.26 10.32
CA ASP A 92 2.98 -1.10 10.15
C ASP A 92 1.89 -2.01 9.58
N ASN A 93 2.27 -2.85 8.61
CA ASN A 93 1.36 -3.81 7.95
C ASN A 93 0.07 -3.16 7.43
N PHE A 94 0.15 -1.94 6.89
CA PHE A 94 -1.03 -1.15 6.50
C PHE A 94 -2.00 -1.91 5.58
N LEU A 95 -1.51 -2.53 4.51
CA LEU A 95 -2.36 -3.31 3.60
C LEU A 95 -2.90 -4.58 4.28
N PRO A 96 -2.09 -5.45 4.92
CA PRO A 96 -2.60 -6.59 5.68
C PRO A 96 -3.68 -6.20 6.71
N LEU A 97 -3.51 -5.08 7.42
CA LEU A 97 -4.49 -4.62 8.41
C LEU A 97 -5.88 -4.37 7.84
N HIS A 98 -6.01 -3.98 6.56
CA HIS A 98 -7.34 -3.86 5.95
C HIS A 98 -8.08 -5.20 5.95
N TYR A 99 -7.38 -6.27 5.56
CA TYR A 99 -7.94 -7.61 5.55
C TYR A 99 -8.16 -8.16 6.96
N ASP A 100 -7.33 -7.78 7.93
CA ASP A 100 -7.55 -8.15 9.34
C ASP A 100 -8.84 -7.52 9.91
N PHE A 101 -9.07 -6.23 9.68
CA PHE A 101 -10.32 -5.60 10.09
C PHE A 101 -11.54 -6.16 9.34
N LEU A 102 -11.41 -6.40 8.04
CA LEU A 102 -12.48 -6.96 7.22
C LEU A 102 -12.82 -8.39 7.62
N GLN A 103 -11.84 -9.27 7.91
CA GLN A 103 -12.15 -10.64 8.32
C GLN A 103 -13.00 -10.68 9.59
N PHE A 104 -12.68 -9.83 10.58
CA PHE A 104 -13.42 -9.80 11.83
C PHE A 104 -14.80 -9.17 11.63
N ALA A 105 -14.88 -8.07 10.89
CA ALA A 105 -16.16 -7.43 10.60
C ALA A 105 -17.10 -8.39 9.84
N TYR A 106 -16.60 -9.09 8.83
CA TYR A 106 -17.36 -10.10 8.08
C TYR A 106 -17.81 -11.27 8.95
N PHE A 107 -16.94 -11.74 9.85
CA PHE A 107 -17.30 -12.76 10.83
C PHE A 107 -18.45 -12.30 11.75
N ARG A 108 -18.40 -11.05 12.24
CA ARG A 108 -19.41 -10.49 13.15
C ARG A 108 -20.79 -10.33 12.53
N VAL A 109 -20.87 -10.07 11.21
CA VAL A 109 -22.14 -10.01 10.46
C VAL A 109 -22.60 -11.39 9.94
N GLY A 110 -21.88 -12.46 10.27
CA GLY A 110 -22.22 -13.84 9.87
C GLY A 110 -21.83 -14.22 8.44
N ASN A 111 -21.03 -13.39 7.77
CA ASN A 111 -20.58 -13.65 6.41
C ASN A 111 -19.24 -14.39 6.39
N TYR A 112 -19.29 -15.69 6.71
CA TYR A 112 -18.08 -16.50 6.93
C TYR A 112 -17.23 -16.74 5.68
N ILE A 113 -17.83 -16.74 4.49
CA ILE A 113 -17.10 -16.99 3.25
C ILE A 113 -16.12 -15.84 2.99
N GLN A 114 -16.61 -14.60 3.03
CA GLN A 114 -15.81 -13.39 2.85
C GLN A 114 -14.80 -13.22 3.99
N ALA A 115 -15.16 -13.60 5.22
CA ALA A 115 -14.22 -13.60 6.34
C ALA A 115 -13.02 -14.52 6.05
N LEU A 116 -13.26 -15.76 5.63
CA LEU A 116 -12.22 -16.73 5.27
C LEU A 116 -11.37 -16.27 4.09
N GLU A 117 -11.97 -15.65 3.08
CA GLU A 117 -11.23 -15.06 1.96
C GLU A 117 -10.28 -13.95 2.42
N CYS A 118 -10.74 -13.06 3.31
CA CYS A 118 -9.92 -12.02 3.91
C CYS A 118 -8.79 -12.63 4.75
N THR A 119 -9.06 -13.64 5.59
CA THR A 119 -8.04 -14.35 6.37
C THR A 119 -6.99 -14.98 5.46
N ARG A 120 -7.40 -15.63 4.37
CA ARG A 120 -6.47 -16.22 3.40
C ARG A 120 -5.55 -15.16 2.80
N THR A 121 -6.11 -14.02 2.40
CA THR A 121 -5.33 -12.91 1.84
C THR A 121 -4.37 -12.32 2.87
N TYR A 122 -4.80 -12.13 4.12
CA TYR A 122 -3.93 -11.69 5.21
C TYR A 122 -2.72 -12.62 5.39
N LEU A 123 -2.94 -13.94 5.37
CA LEU A 123 -1.87 -14.93 5.52
C LEU A 123 -0.86 -14.92 4.37
N LEU A 124 -1.23 -14.48 3.16
CA LEU A 124 -0.29 -14.34 2.04
C LEU A 124 0.79 -13.27 2.31
N PHE A 125 0.53 -12.31 3.20
CA PHE A 125 1.50 -11.30 3.61
C PHE A 125 2.41 -11.75 4.76
N HIS A 126 2.11 -12.89 5.39
CA HIS A 126 2.85 -13.45 6.53
C HIS A 126 3.15 -14.95 6.31
N PRO A 127 4.04 -15.27 5.34
CA PRO A 127 4.40 -16.65 5.00
C PRO A 127 5.24 -17.36 6.07
#